data_AF-A0AAD3E1Y4-F1
#
_entry.id   AF-A0AAD3E1Y4-F1
#
_cell.length_a   1.000
_cell.length_b   1.000
_cell.length_c   1.000
_cell.angle_alpha   90.00
_cell.angle_beta   90.00
_cell.angle_gamma   90.00
#
_symmetry.space_group_name_H-M   'P 1'
#
loop_
_entity.id
_entity.type
_entity.pdbx_description
1 polymer ?
#
loop_
_entity_poly.entity_id
_entity_poly.type
_entity_poly.pdbx_seq_one_letter_code
_entity_poly.pdbx_strand_id
1 'polypeptide(L)'
;EAGGSGSSEGWQAANLTFSHLAMVEEAVCARAKVFVGTKESSMTGTIVQERLAHQLPPGDSYCFFRRPGFEQRPISVPEYYVINNRTATRGSDLWRTRLEEKGLEGGRQDNGGRGAVQQSVSAVV
;
A
#
# COMPACT_ATOMS: atom_id res chain seq x y z
N GLU A 1 21.43 47.58 25.73
CA GLU A 1 20.48 46.48 25.43
C GLU A 1 21.27 45.32 24.82
N ALA A 2 21.20 44.15 25.46
CA ALA A 2 21.90 42.96 24.99
C ALA A 2 21.02 42.23 23.96
N GLY A 3 21.32 42.43 22.67
CA GLY A 3 20.68 41.70 21.58
C GLY A 3 21.36 40.35 21.37
N GLY A 4 20.78 39.29 21.91
CA GLY A 4 21.23 37.92 21.70
C GLY A 4 21.04 37.51 20.23
N SER A 5 22.15 37.37 19.50
CA SER A 5 22.21 36.75 18.18
C SER A 5 22.11 35.21 18.33
N GLY A 6 20.90 34.72 18.58
CA GLY A 6 20.61 33.29 18.64
C GLY A 6 20.64 32.63 17.26
N SER A 7 21.79 32.04 16.91
CA SER A 7 21.97 30.78 16.17
C SER A 7 20.88 30.39 15.13
N SER A 8 20.94 30.91 13.90
CA SER A 8 20.22 30.33 12.74
C SER A 8 20.97 29.15 12.10
N GLU A 9 22.29 29.09 12.27
CA GLU A 9 23.16 28.06 11.68
C GLU A 9 22.94 26.66 12.29
N GLY A 10 22.64 26.59 13.59
CA GLY A 10 22.42 25.32 14.28
C GLY A 10 21.17 24.56 13.81
N TRP A 11 20.11 25.28 13.43
CA TRP A 11 18.86 24.68 12.94
C TRP A 11 19.01 24.13 11.53
N GLN A 12 19.74 24.83 10.65
CA GLN A 12 20.00 24.36 9.30
C GLN A 12 20.91 23.13 9.29
N ALA A 13 21.96 23.13 10.13
CA ALA A 13 22.83 21.97 10.30
C ALA A 13 22.07 20.76 10.86
N ALA A 14 21.22 20.96 11.87
CA ALA A 14 20.39 19.89 12.44
C ALA A 14 19.40 19.32 11.41
N ASN A 15 18.71 20.16 10.64
CA ASN A 15 17.76 19.70 9.63
C ASN A 15 18.44 18.86 8.52
N LEU A 16 19.67 19.21 8.15
CA LEU A 16 20.47 18.45 7.19
C LEU A 16 20.92 17.10 7.77
N THR A 17 21.30 17.04 9.05
CA THR A 17 21.71 15.78 9.68
C THR A 17 20.53 14.84 9.92
N PHE A 18 19.38 15.35 10.34
CA PHE A 18 18.15 14.55 10.48
C PHE A 18 17.70 13.95 9.14
N SER A 19 17.77 14.72 8.05
CA SER A 19 17.39 14.23 6.71
C SER A 19 18.35 13.16 6.19
N HIS A 20 19.66 13.28 6.45
CA HIS A 20 20.63 12.26 6.08
C HIS A 20 20.47 10.96 6.89
N LEU A 21 20.19 11.07 8.20
CA LEU A 21 19.92 9.88 9.01
C LEU A 21 18.69 9.12 8.50
N ALA A 22 17.61 9.83 8.17
CA ALA A 22 16.41 9.20 7.59
C ALA A 22 16.72 8.47 6.27
N MET A 23 17.54 9.06 5.38
CA MET A 23 17.96 8.39 4.14
C MET A 23 18.82 7.14 4.40
N VAL A 24 19.71 7.19 5.39
CA VAL A 24 20.54 6.04 5.77
C VAL A 24 19.67 4.93 6.38
N GLU A 25 18.72 5.28 7.25
CA GLU A 25 17.76 4.35 7.83
C GLU A 25 16.97 3.64 6.74
N GLU A 26 16.43 4.40 5.78
CA GLU A 26 15.72 3.84 4.63
C GLU A 26 16.60 2.88 3.82
N ALA A 27 17.83 3.27 3.48
CA ALA A 27 18.76 2.44 2.71
C ALA A 27 19.13 1.13 3.45
N VAL A 28 19.31 1.19 4.77
CA VAL A 28 19.59 0.00 5.59
C VAL A 28 18.36 -0.91 5.64
N CYS A 29 17.17 -0.35 5.88
CA CYS A 29 15.93 -1.12 5.93
C CYS A 29 15.56 -1.75 4.58
N ALA A 30 15.84 -1.06 3.47
CA ALA A 30 15.60 -1.56 2.11
C ALA A 30 16.46 -2.80 1.78
N ARG A 31 17.65 -2.91 2.37
CA ARG A 31 18.58 -4.04 2.15
C ARG A 31 18.53 -5.12 3.23
N ALA A 32 17.79 -4.90 4.31
CA ALA A 32 17.69 -5.85 5.41
C ALA A 32 17.11 -7.19 4.94
N LYS A 33 17.54 -8.31 5.55
CA LYS A 33 16.95 -9.62 5.25
C LYS A 33 15.46 -9.65 5.59
N VAL A 34 15.12 -9.14 6.77
CA VAL A 34 13.74 -9.00 7.25
C VAL A 34 13.51 -7.56 7.68
N PHE A 35 12.36 -7.00 7.34
CA PHE A 35 11.95 -5.65 7.72
C PHE A 35 10.62 -5.68 8.48
N VAL A 36 10.56 -4.95 9.59
CA VAL A 36 9.33 -4.76 10.38
C VAL A 36 9.08 -3.27 10.54
N GLY A 37 7.98 -2.78 9.97
CA GLY A 37 7.58 -1.38 10.02
C GLY A 37 6.30 -1.14 10.85
N THR A 38 5.82 0.10 10.81
CA THR A 38 4.57 0.52 11.44
C THR A 38 3.52 0.81 10.38
N LYS A 39 2.28 0.38 10.61
CA LYS A 39 1.16 0.71 9.73
C LYS A 39 0.97 2.23 9.68
N GLU A 40 0.59 2.75 8.51
CA GLU A 40 0.29 4.18 8.24
C GLU A 40 1.52 5.09 8.24
N SER A 41 2.73 4.57 8.47
CA SER A 41 3.97 5.33 8.25
C SER A 41 4.28 5.42 6.75
N SER A 42 4.32 6.64 6.22
CA SER A 42 4.75 6.89 4.83
C SER A 42 6.15 6.32 4.57
N MET A 43 7.07 6.46 5.53
CA MET A 43 8.42 5.91 5.44
C MET A 43 8.41 4.38 5.35
N THR A 44 7.55 3.70 6.13
CA THR A 44 7.37 2.24 6.00
C THR A 44 6.85 1.87 4.60
N GLY A 45 5.94 2.67 4.04
CA GLY A 45 5.48 2.51 2.66
C GLY A 45 6.61 2.59 1.64
N THR A 46 7.46 3.61 1.74
CA THR A 46 8.61 3.80 0.84
C THR A 46 9.59 2.63 0.94
N ILE A 47 9.97 2.22 2.15
CA ILE A 47 10.89 1.10 2.38
C ILE A 47 10.33 -0.19 1.75
N VAL A 48 9.05 -0.50 1.95
CA VAL A 48 8.44 -1.70 1.37
C VAL A 48 8.46 -1.65 -0.16
N GLN A 49 8.19 -0.49 -0.77
CA GLN A 49 8.27 -0.33 -2.22
C GLN A 49 9.70 -0.56 -2.73
N GLU A 50 10.71 -0.01 -2.06
CA GLU A 50 12.12 -0.18 -2.45
C GLU A 50 12.56 -1.64 -2.32
N ARG A 51 12.13 -2.33 -1.26
CA ARG A 51 12.38 -3.78 -1.08
C ARG A 51 11.81 -4.60 -2.24
N LEU A 52 10.59 -4.26 -2.69
CA LEU A 52 9.97 -4.91 -3.84
C LEU A 52 10.71 -4.59 -5.15
N ALA A 53 11.20 -3.36 -5.32
CA ALA A 53 12.02 -2.97 -6.47
C ALA A 53 13.35 -3.73 -6.52
N HIS A 54 13.93 -4.03 -5.36
CA HIS A 54 15.11 -4.89 -5.20
C HIS A 54 14.80 -6.40 -5.30
N GLN A 55 13.57 -6.79 -5.64
CA GLN A 55 13.15 -8.19 -5.79
C GLN A 55 13.31 -9.02 -4.51
N LEU A 56 13.26 -8.36 -3.34
CA LEU A 56 13.25 -9.08 -2.07
C LEU A 56 11.90 -9.79 -1.87
N PRO A 57 11.87 -10.95 -1.21
CA PRO A 57 10.63 -11.67 -0.97
C PRO A 57 9.62 -10.79 -0.21
N PRO A 58 8.38 -10.65 -0.72
CA PRO A 58 7.37 -9.83 -0.05
C PRO A 58 6.97 -10.40 1.32
N GLY A 59 7.18 -11.70 1.54
CA GLY A 59 7.00 -12.36 2.83
C GLY A 59 7.99 -11.92 3.91
N ASP A 60 9.12 -11.30 3.54
CA ASP A 60 10.14 -10.81 4.48
C ASP A 60 9.90 -9.35 4.91
N SER A 61 8.74 -8.80 4.58
CA SER A 61 8.32 -7.46 4.99
C SER A 61 7.06 -7.56 5.84
N TYR A 62 7.11 -6.98 7.04
CA TYR A 62 6.06 -7.07 8.04
C TYR A 62 5.70 -5.69 8.57
N CYS A 63 4.49 -5.57 9.12
CA CYS A 63 4.03 -4.33 9.73
C CYS A 63 3.27 -4.62 11.03
N PHE A 64 3.43 -3.77 12.04
CA PHE A 64 2.56 -3.78 13.22
C PHE A 64 1.23 -3.12 12.90
N PHE A 65 0.15 -3.83 13.19
CA PHE A 65 -1.22 -3.35 13.02
C PHE A 65 -1.94 -3.32 14.36
N ARG A 66 -2.60 -2.19 14.66
CA ARG A 66 -3.63 -2.16 15.70
C ARG A 66 -4.92 -2.76 15.16
N ARG A 67 -4.98 -4.09 15.11
CA ARG A 67 -6.19 -4.85 14.77
C ARG A 67 -6.36 -5.98 15.79
N PRO A 68 -7.61 -6.26 16.23
CA PRO A 68 -7.87 -7.40 17.10
C PRO A 68 -7.28 -8.69 16.52
N GLY A 69 -6.50 -9.42 17.32
CA GLY A 69 -5.79 -10.64 16.92
C GLY A 69 -4.38 -10.45 16.35
N PHE A 70 -3.92 -9.21 16.13
CA PHE A 70 -2.57 -8.87 15.65
C PHE A 70 -1.83 -7.90 16.58
N GLU A 71 -2.31 -7.74 17.81
CA GLU A 71 -1.73 -6.83 18.81
C GLU A 71 -0.34 -7.29 19.29
N GLN A 72 -0.09 -8.59 19.27
CA GLN A 72 1.12 -9.19 19.83
C GLN A 72 2.15 -9.63 18.76
N ARG A 73 1.78 -9.62 17.48
CA ARG A 73 2.68 -10.06 16.39
C ARG A 73 2.52 -9.20 15.13
N PRO A 74 3.62 -8.89 14.42
CA PRO A 74 3.53 -8.19 13.16
C PRO A 74 2.93 -9.13 12.09
N ILE A 75 2.22 -8.55 11.13
CA ILE A 75 1.59 -9.25 10.01
C ILE A 75 2.45 -9.06 8.77
N SER A 76 2.59 -10.12 7.96
CA SER A 76 3.30 -10.01 6.68
C SER A 76 2.53 -9.13 5.70
N VAL A 77 3.23 -8.40 4.83
CA VAL A 77 2.60 -7.52 3.84
C VAL A 77 1.60 -8.25 2.93
N PRO A 78 1.89 -9.47 2.41
CA PRO A 78 0.91 -10.22 1.62
C PRO A 78 -0.36 -10.58 2.40
N GLU A 79 -0.20 -11.08 3.64
CA GLU A 79 -1.33 -11.44 4.49
C GLU A 79 -2.20 -10.21 4.81
N TYR A 80 -1.57 -9.05 5.03
CA TYR A 80 -2.28 -7.79 5.18
C TYR A 80 -3.15 -7.47 3.96
N TYR A 81 -2.60 -7.53 2.75
CA TYR A 81 -3.38 -7.23 1.54
C TYR A 81 -4.51 -8.24 1.32
N VAL A 82 -4.32 -9.53 1.62
CA VAL A 82 -5.40 -10.52 1.55
C VAL A 82 -6.54 -10.17 2.51
N ILE A 83 -6.21 -9.85 3.75
CA ILE A 83 -7.19 -9.47 4.77
C ILE A 83 -7.90 -8.16 4.40
N ASN A 84 -7.14 -7.16 3.95
CA ASN A 84 -7.69 -5.86 3.60
C ASN A 84 -8.53 -5.95 2.34
N ASN A 85 -8.11 -6.70 1.32
CA ASN A 85 -8.89 -6.92 0.10
C ASN A 85 -10.18 -7.67 0.38
N ARG A 86 -10.20 -8.68 1.26
CA ARG A 86 -11.45 -9.34 1.70
C ARG A 86 -12.40 -8.38 2.42
N THR A 87 -11.85 -7.43 3.17
CA THR A 87 -12.64 -6.43 3.89
C THR A 87 -13.11 -5.29 2.96
N ALA A 88 -12.28 -4.91 1.98
CA ALA A 88 -12.56 -3.88 0.99
C ALA A 88 -13.51 -4.35 -0.12
N THR A 89 -13.44 -5.62 -0.53
CA THR A 89 -14.44 -6.21 -1.46
C THR A 89 -15.83 -6.17 -0.86
N ARG A 90 -15.98 -6.48 0.43
CA ARG A 90 -17.24 -6.23 1.16
C ARG A 90 -17.69 -4.77 1.08
N GLY A 91 -16.77 -3.81 1.13
CA GLY A 91 -17.10 -2.39 0.97
C GLY A 91 -17.61 -2.05 -0.43
N SER A 92 -16.99 -2.62 -1.48
CA SER A 92 -17.45 -2.45 -2.87
C SER A 92 -18.76 -3.17 -3.15
N ASP A 93 -18.98 -4.35 -2.55
CA ASP A 93 -20.22 -5.11 -2.67
C ASP A 93 -21.34 -4.36 -1.95
N LEU A 94 -21.09 -3.87 -0.72
CA LEU A 94 -22.02 -3.05 0.05
C LEU A 94 -22.35 -1.72 -0.65
N TRP A 95 -21.35 -1.09 -1.27
CA TRP A 95 -21.55 0.12 -2.06
C TRP A 95 -22.36 -0.16 -3.33
N ARG A 96 -22.10 -1.28 -4.03
CA ARG A 96 -22.88 -1.73 -5.19
C ARG A 96 -24.33 -2.02 -4.80
N THR A 97 -24.57 -2.75 -3.72
CA THR A 97 -25.93 -2.97 -3.20
C THR A 97 -26.61 -1.67 -2.77
N ARG A 98 -25.89 -0.69 -2.20
CA ARG A 98 -26.47 0.63 -1.87
C ARG A 98 -26.81 1.47 -3.11
N LEU A 99 -26.10 1.29 -4.21
CA LEU A 99 -26.45 1.93 -5.49
C LEU A 99 -27.70 1.30 -6.10
N GLU A 100 -27.79 -0.03 -6.05
CA GLU A 100 -28.96 -0.80 -6.47
C GLU A 100 -30.19 -0.43 -5.63
N GLU A 101 -30.07 -0.34 -4.30
CA GLU A 101 -31.14 0.10 -3.38
C GLU A 101 -31.61 1.55 -3.65
N LYS A 102 -30.72 2.41 -4.14
CA LYS A 102 -31.04 3.81 -4.50
C LYS A 102 -31.55 3.97 -5.93
N GLY A 103 -31.69 2.89 -6.68
CA GLY A 103 -32.15 2.92 -8.08
C GLY A 103 -31.19 3.66 -9.02
N LEU A 104 -29.93 3.83 -8.62
CA LEU A 104 -28.89 4.43 -9.43
C LEU A 104 -28.12 3.30 -10.11
N GLU A 105 -28.72 2.71 -11.15
CA GLU A 105 -28.00 1.80 -12.04
C GLU A 105 -26.87 2.59 -12.70
N GLY A 106 -25.64 2.32 -12.25
CA GLY A 106 -24.44 2.74 -12.96
C GLY A 106 -24.51 2.13 -14.36
N GLY A 107 -24.81 2.97 -15.35
CA GLY A 107 -24.99 2.56 -16.74
C GLY A 107 -23.89 1.61 -17.19
N ARG A 108 -24.25 0.34 -17.32
CA ARG A 108 -23.50 -0.63 -18.10
C ARG A 108 -23.65 -0.17 -19.55
N GLN A 109 -22.65 0.55 -20.06
CA GLN A 109 -22.54 0.80 -21.49
C GLN A 109 -22.16 -0.52 -22.16
N ASP A 110 -23.19 -1.34 -22.41
CA ASP A 110 -23.08 -2.49 -23.29
C ASP A 110 -22.83 -1.95 -24.71
N ASN A 111 -21.57 -2.01 -25.14
CA ASN A 111 -21.20 -1.84 -26.55
C ASN A 111 -21.70 -3.06 -27.35
N GLY A 112 -23.00 -3.12 -27.60
CA GLY A 112 -23.63 -4.04 -28.53
C GLY A 112 -23.66 -3.45 -29.93
N GLY A 113 -22.71 -3.87 -30.78
CA GLY A 113 -22.56 -3.36 -32.14
C GLY A 113 -22.24 -4.41 -33.19
N ARG A 114 -23.19 -5.33 -33.44
CA ARG A 114 -23.48 -6.04 -34.70
C ARG A 114 -22.43 -7.00 -35.30
N GLY A 115 -22.89 -8.23 -35.54
CA GLY A 115 -22.30 -9.11 -36.56
C GLY A 115 -22.67 -10.58 -36.37
N ALA A 116 -23.84 -10.99 -36.85
CA ALA A 116 -24.17 -12.40 -37.02
C ALA A 116 -23.20 -13.03 -38.03
N VAL A 117 -22.40 -14.00 -37.63
CA VAL A 117 -21.88 -15.05 -38.52
C VAL A 117 -21.87 -16.38 -37.78
N GLN A 118 -22.72 -17.25 -38.29
CA GLN A 118 -22.80 -18.68 -38.04
C GLN A 118 -21.49 -19.36 -38.46
N GLN A 119 -20.88 -20.18 -37.59
CA GLN A 119 -20.20 -21.42 -38.01
C GLN A 119 -19.80 -22.29 -36.80
N SER A 120 -20.42 -23.47 -36.75
CA SER A 120 -19.89 -24.66 -36.08
C SER A 120 -18.56 -25.08 -36.69
N VAL A 121 -17.64 -25.63 -35.90
CA VAL A 121 -16.92 -26.94 -36.08
C VAL A 121 -16.11 -27.14 -34.78
N SER A 122 -16.55 -28.02 -33.88
CA SER A 122 -16.04 -29.39 -33.63
C SER A 122 -14.62 -29.48 -33.05
N ALA A 123 -14.55 -30.03 -31.85
CA ALA A 123 -13.34 -30.58 -31.24
C ALA A 123 -12.81 -31.77 -32.06
N VAL A 124 -11.50 -31.85 -32.25
CA VAL A 124 -10.74 -33.08 -32.50
C VAL A 124 -9.31 -32.88 -31.97
N VAL A 125 -8.96 -33.72 -30.97
CA VAL A 125 -7.64 -34.24 -30.55
C VAL A 125 -6.52 -33.24 -30.23
#